data_AF-A0A4C1ZT42-F1
#
_entry.id   AF-A0A4C1ZT42-F1
#
_cell.length_a   1.000
_cell.length_b   1.000
_cell.length_c   1.000
_cell.angle_alpha   90.00
_cell.angle_beta   90.00
_cell.angle_gamma   90.00
#
_symmetry.space_group_name_H-M   'P 1'
#
loop_
_entity.id
_entity.type
_entity.pdbx_description
1 polymer ?
#
loop_
_entity_poly.entity_id
_entity_poly.type
_entity_poly.pdbx_seq_one_letter_code
_entity_poly.pdbx_strand_id
1 'polypeptide(L)'
;MVKNEMLDTVDTTLFLGLTLSAKLQWNSHITRLAKRLSSAAYAMKRIRRLPNKSTTRLEYIYKYLVYVKRHIESFQKGATFITLTLGIRTILLLMKPA
;
A
#
# COMPACT_ATOMS: atom_id res chain seq x y z
N MET A 1 3.94 -24.20 16.14
CA MET A 1 3.72 -25.66 16.01
C MET A 1 2.64 -25.90 14.97
N VAL A 2 3.02 -26.31 13.76
CA VAL A 2 2.09 -26.96 12.83
C VAL A 2 2.51 -28.42 12.82
N LYS A 3 1.65 -29.32 13.32
CA LYS A 3 1.85 -30.78 13.29
C LYS A 3 3.21 -31.31 13.81
N ASN A 4 3.68 -30.87 14.97
CA ASN A 4 4.78 -31.52 15.72
C ASN A 4 6.14 -31.72 14.99
N GLU A 5 6.36 -31.03 13.86
CA GLU A 5 7.66 -31.03 13.15
C GLU A 5 8.42 -29.71 13.41
N MET A 6 9.74 -29.81 13.60
CA MET A 6 10.62 -28.64 13.64
C MET A 6 10.60 -27.96 12.28
N LEU A 7 10.09 -26.73 12.23
CA LEU A 7 10.13 -25.91 11.01
C LEU A 7 11.55 -25.37 10.84
N ASP A 8 12.24 -25.82 9.80
CA ASP A 8 13.53 -25.27 9.43
C ASP A 8 13.35 -23.89 8.79
N THR A 9 13.91 -22.86 9.42
CA THR A 9 13.81 -21.47 8.94
C THR A 9 14.84 -21.25 7.84
N VAL A 10 14.36 -21.13 6.59
CA VAL A 10 15.22 -20.86 5.45
C VAL A 10 15.35 -19.34 5.23
N ASP A 11 16.59 -18.86 5.27
CA ASP A 11 16.93 -17.43 5.17
C ASP A 11 16.64 -16.81 3.79
N THR A 12 16.55 -17.63 2.73
CA THR A 12 16.24 -17.15 1.38
C THR A 12 15.45 -18.21 0.62
N THR A 13 14.28 -17.86 0.11
CA THR A 13 13.41 -18.77 -0.64
C THR A 13 12.97 -18.14 -1.94
N LEU A 14 12.70 -18.98 -2.95
CA LEU A 14 12.19 -18.53 -4.23
C LEU A 14 10.67 -18.75 -4.22
N PHE A 15 9.91 -17.66 -4.22
CA PHE A 15 8.45 -17.70 -4.19
C PHE A 15 7.90 -16.91 -5.38
N LEU A 16 7.12 -17.57 -6.24
CA LEU A 16 6.54 -16.96 -7.45
C LEU A 16 7.59 -16.29 -8.36
N GLY A 17 8.81 -16.84 -8.44
CA GLY A 17 9.90 -16.25 -9.21
C GLY A 17 10.61 -15.07 -8.53
N LEU A 18 10.26 -14.74 -7.29
CA LEU A 18 10.89 -13.71 -6.48
C LEU A 18 11.74 -14.33 -5.39
N THR A 19 12.97 -13.85 -5.25
CA THR A 19 13.86 -14.22 -4.15
C THR A 19 13.45 -13.47 -2.88
N LEU A 20 12.77 -14.16 -1.97
CA LEU A 20 12.44 -13.67 -0.63
C LEU A 20 13.61 -13.98 0.31
N SER A 21 14.37 -12.96 0.69
CA SER A 21 15.43 -13.09 1.69
C SER A 21 14.96 -12.54 3.04
N ALA A 22 15.37 -13.15 4.14
CA ALA A 22 15.20 -12.63 5.50
C ALA A 22 15.87 -11.25 5.67
N LYS A 23 16.87 -10.94 4.84
CA LYS A 23 17.57 -9.64 4.80
C LYS A 23 16.91 -8.62 3.87
N LEU A 24 15.79 -8.96 3.23
CA LEU A 24 15.11 -8.10 2.26
C LEU A 24 14.50 -6.88 2.97
N GLN A 25 15.18 -5.73 2.87
CA GLN A 25 14.72 -4.48 3.48
C GLN A 25 13.77 -3.72 2.56
N TRP A 26 12.46 -3.86 2.81
CA TRP A 26 11.42 -3.13 2.08
C TRP A 26 11.40 -1.63 2.37
N ASN A 27 12.07 -1.17 3.43
CA ASN A 27 12.00 0.20 3.94
C ASN A 27 12.40 1.26 2.92
N SER A 28 13.49 1.05 2.17
CA SER A 28 13.96 2.02 1.17
C SER A 28 12.97 2.14 0.00
N HIS A 29 12.45 1.01 -0.47
CA HIS A 29 11.47 0.91 -1.53
C HIS A 29 10.13 1.56 -1.14
N ILE A 30 9.66 1.28 0.06
CA ILE A 30 8.44 1.85 0.65
C ILE A 30 8.56 3.36 0.81
N THR A 31 9.68 3.84 1.36
CA THR A 31 9.94 5.28 1.52
C THR A 31 9.94 5.99 0.16
N ARG A 32 10.60 5.40 -0.85
CA ARG A 32 10.61 5.94 -2.22
C ARG A 32 9.21 6.01 -2.82
N LEU A 33 8.40 4.97 -2.61
CA LEU A 33 7.03 4.90 -3.11
C LEU A 33 6.10 5.91 -2.41
N ALA A 34 6.17 6.02 -1.08
CA ALA A 34 5.41 6.98 -0.29
C ALA A 34 5.69 8.44 -0.69
N LYS A 35 6.96 8.76 -1.01
CA LYS A 35 7.34 10.08 -1.57
C LYS A 35 6.65 10.34 -2.91
N ARG A 36 6.70 9.39 -3.86
CA ARG A 36 6.05 9.54 -5.17
C ARG A 36 4.53 9.71 -5.05
N LEU A 37 3.90 8.93 -4.18
CA LEU A 37 2.46 9.03 -3.90
C LEU A 37 2.10 10.39 -3.29
N SER A 38 2.94 10.91 -2.38
CA SER A 38 2.76 12.25 -1.80
C SER A 38 2.83 13.34 -2.88
N SER A 39 3.81 13.27 -3.78
CA SER A 39 3.95 14.21 -4.89
C SER A 39 2.75 14.16 -5.84
N ALA A 40 2.28 12.96 -6.18
CA ALA A 40 1.10 12.78 -7.04
C ALA A 40 -0.18 13.33 -6.37
N ALA A 41 -0.39 13.03 -5.08
CA ALA A 41 -1.53 13.56 -4.33
C ALA A 41 -1.48 15.09 -4.23
N TYR A 42 -0.29 15.66 -4.04
CA TYR A 42 -0.11 17.11 -4.00
C TYR A 42 -0.43 17.77 -5.36
N ALA A 43 0.05 17.18 -6.47
CA ALA A 43 -0.30 17.65 -7.82
C ALA A 43 -1.82 17.61 -8.07
N MET A 44 -2.48 16.51 -7.70
CA MET A 44 -3.93 16.37 -7.81
C MET A 44 -4.68 17.39 -6.94
N LYS A 45 -4.21 17.65 -5.72
CA LYS A 45 -4.77 18.68 -4.83
C LYS A 45 -4.69 20.08 -5.45
N ARG A 46 -3.63 20.38 -6.21
CA ARG A 46 -3.51 21.64 -6.96
C ARG A 46 -4.46 21.70 -8.14
N ILE A 47 -4.58 20.61 -8.92
CA ILE A 47 -5.51 20.53 -10.06
C ILE A 47 -6.96 20.70 -9.58
N ARG A 48 -7.34 20.12 -8.43
CA ARG A 48 -8.68 20.29 -7.81
C ARG A 48 -9.04 21.73 -7.48
N ARG A 49 -8.04 22.61 -7.25
CA ARG A 49 -8.29 24.02 -6.94
C ARG A 49 -8.66 24.84 -8.18
N LEU A 50 -8.49 24.28 -9.38
CA LEU A 50 -8.92 24.93 -10.61
C LEU A 50 -10.43 24.75 -10.78
N PRO A 51 -11.16 25.80 -11.18
CA PRO A 51 -12.60 25.70 -11.40
C PRO A 51 -12.87 24.85 -12.66
N ASN A 52 -13.16 23.57 -12.47
CA ASN A 52 -13.60 22.67 -13.55
C ASN A 52 -14.72 21.74 -13.07
N LYS A 53 -15.70 21.45 -13.95
CA LYS A 53 -16.96 20.74 -13.67
C LYS A 53 -16.81 19.20 -13.57
N SER A 54 -15.67 18.62 -13.95
CA SER A 54 -15.42 17.17 -13.92
C SER A 54 -14.70 16.72 -12.64
N THR A 55 -15.30 17.02 -11.49
CA THR A 55 -14.65 16.95 -10.15
C THR A 55 -14.57 15.53 -9.57
N THR A 56 -15.44 14.61 -10.01
CA THR A 56 -15.60 13.28 -9.39
C THR A 56 -14.42 12.34 -9.61
N ARG A 57 -13.89 12.26 -10.85
CA ARG A 57 -12.77 11.37 -11.18
C ARG A 57 -11.47 11.80 -10.50
N LEU A 58 -11.16 13.10 -10.51
CA LEU A 58 -9.96 13.63 -9.87
C LEU A 58 -10.02 13.49 -8.34
N GLU A 59 -11.21 13.65 -7.76
CA GLU A 59 -11.42 13.42 -6.33
C GLU A 59 -11.25 11.95 -5.94
N TYR A 60 -11.76 11.02 -6.74
CA TYR A 60 -11.51 9.60 -6.58
C TYR A 60 -10.01 9.26 -6.62
N ILE A 61 -9.30 9.76 -7.64
CA ILE A 61 -7.86 9.51 -7.79
C ILE A 61 -7.07 10.09 -6.61
N TYR A 62 -7.38 11.31 -6.18
CA TYR A 62 -6.74 11.91 -5.01
C TYR A 62 -6.97 11.09 -3.74
N LYS A 63 -8.21 10.68 -3.46
CA LYS A 63 -8.54 9.81 -2.31
C LYS A 63 -7.77 8.50 -2.37
N TYR A 64 -7.70 7.87 -3.54
CA TYR A 64 -6.95 6.63 -3.74
C TYR A 64 -5.44 6.80 -3.48
N LEU A 65 -4.82 7.87 -3.97
CA LEU A 65 -3.39 8.13 -3.75
C LEU A 65 -3.05 8.34 -2.26
N VAL A 66 -3.87 9.11 -1.54
CA VAL A 66 -3.72 9.33 -0.10
C VAL A 66 -3.90 8.02 0.68
N TYR A 67 -4.88 7.22 0.26
CA TYR A 67 -5.16 5.93 0.86
C TYR A 67 -3.97 4.96 0.73
N VAL A 68 -3.50 4.73 -0.50
CA VAL A 68 -2.39 3.82 -0.80
C VAL A 68 -1.13 4.26 -0.05
N LYS A 69 -0.86 5.56 0.03
CA LYS A 69 0.27 6.10 0.82
C LYS A 69 0.18 5.69 2.29
N ARG A 70 -0.94 5.99 2.95
CA ARG A 70 -1.15 5.69 4.39
C ARG A 70 -0.95 4.20 4.67
N HIS A 71 -1.40 3.38 3.75
CA HIS A 71 -1.38 1.95 3.89
C HIS A 71 0.03 1.36 3.74
N ILE A 72 0.78 1.84 2.76
CA ILE A 72 2.18 1.47 2.54
C ILE A 72 3.06 1.93 3.72
N GLU A 73 2.80 3.11 4.28
CA GLU A 73 3.48 3.59 5.49
C GLU A 73 3.15 2.76 6.74
N SER A 74 1.94 2.18 6.81
CA SER A 74 1.55 1.30 7.92
C SER A 74 2.31 -0.03 7.92
N PHE A 75 2.66 -0.57 6.74
CA PHE A 75 3.52 -1.76 6.61
C PHE A 75 4.89 -1.52 7.24
N GLN A 76 5.45 -0.33 7.02
CA GLN A 76 6.74 0.07 7.58
C GLN A 76 6.73 0.14 9.10
N LYS A 77 5.57 0.35 9.71
CA LYS A 77 5.36 0.43 11.16
C LYS A 77 5.06 -0.92 11.80
N GLY A 78 5.25 -2.03 11.08
CA GLY A 78 5.01 -3.38 11.58
C GLY A 78 3.55 -3.83 11.51
N ALA A 79 2.70 -3.16 10.72
CA ALA A 79 1.37 -3.70 10.41
C ALA A 79 1.52 -5.01 9.63
N THR A 80 0.82 -6.05 10.08
CA THR A 80 0.84 -7.34 9.40
C THR A 80 0.17 -7.24 8.04
N PHE A 81 0.56 -8.13 7.11
CA PHE A 81 -0.08 -8.25 5.80
C PHE A 81 -1.61 -8.48 5.90
N ILE A 82 -2.08 -9.04 7.00
CA ILE A 82 -3.50 -9.24 7.32
C ILE A 82 -4.19 -7.89 7.60
N THR A 83 -3.61 -7.03 8.44
CA THR A 83 -4.10 -5.67 8.67
C THR A 83 -4.10 -4.85 7.37
N LEU A 84 -3.15 -5.15 6.50
CA LEU A 84 -3.00 -4.53 5.19
C LEU A 84 -4.18 -4.94 4.27
N THR A 85 -4.35 -6.23 4.03
CA THR A 85 -5.43 -6.77 3.21
C THR A 85 -6.84 -6.42 3.73
N LEU A 86 -7.06 -6.42 5.05
CA LEU A 86 -8.33 -5.97 5.65
C LEU A 86 -8.56 -4.46 5.44
N GLY A 87 -7.52 -3.64 5.59
CA GLY A 87 -7.61 -2.20 5.32
C GLY A 87 -7.94 -1.90 3.85
N ILE A 88 -7.35 -2.63 2.90
CA ILE A 88 -7.68 -2.51 1.46
C ILE A 88 -9.10 -2.94 1.19
N ARG A 89 -9.52 -4.08 1.73
CA ARG A 89 -10.85 -4.62 1.53
C ARG A 89 -11.95 -3.70 2.09
N THR A 90 -11.80 -3.21 3.32
CA THR A 90 -12.79 -2.31 3.94
C THR A 90 -12.92 -1.01 3.16
N ILE A 91 -11.82 -0.47 2.64
CA ILE A 91 -11.85 0.80 1.90
C ILE A 91 -12.34 0.60 0.46
N LEU A 92 -12.03 -0.52 -0.21
CA LEU A 92 -12.70 -0.88 -1.47
C LEU A 92 -14.21 -1.03 -1.31
N LEU A 93 -14.68 -1.58 -0.17
CA LEU A 93 -16.10 -1.69 0.13
C LEU A 93 -16.75 -0.32 0.38
N LEU A 94 -16.07 0.59 1.08
CA LEU A 94 -16.53 1.96 1.31
C LEU A 94 -16.43 2.86 0.06
N MET A 95 -15.66 2.47 -0.95
CA MET A 95 -15.50 3.21 -2.21
C MET A 95 -16.33 2.67 -3.37
N LYS A 96 -17.14 1.61 -3.17
CA LYS A 96 -18.13 1.19 -4.18
C LYS A 96 -19.25 2.24 -4.27
N PRO A 97 -19.57 2.75 -5.47
CA PRO A 97 -20.77 3.56 -5.64
C PRO A 97 -22.02 2.69 -5.36
N ALA A 98 -23.00 3.29 -4.67
CA ALA A 98 -24.32 2.72 -4.46
C ALA A 98 -25.07 2.54 -5.80
#